data_AF-A0A1Y2X2G8-F1
#
_entry.id   AF-A0A1Y2X2G8-F1
#
_cell.length_a   1.000
_cell.length_b   1.000
_cell.length_c   1.000
_cell.angle_alpha   90.00
_cell.angle_beta   90.00
_cell.angle_gamma   90.00
#
_symmetry.space_group_name_H-M   'P 1'
#
loop_
_entity.id
_entity.type
_entity.pdbx_description
1 polymer ?
#
loop_
_entity_poly.entity_id
_entity_poly.type
_entity_poly.pdbx_seq_one_letter_code
_entity_poly.pdbx_strand_id
1 'polypeptide(L)'
;MKHILEKPHATDNVFELLKFKAIVAIGTSKLLRGGSRLLPQIAVGVTVLLFGSYLWSSHFASRALTSNYIRVLKWQENELERNVGEGLRIVVFGGGDVATPSRASWQLSGPNVAWTDILCLQLNCDTYLSFMPLADNDGGSIVSNSLFEAALARTVSADNNTLSGLDYSWLALEYPIPFHQDLFSQVNEFLNNPPPRYPPRDTLWIFNIGYWDIWHLAALPRKLAKHMIETQAQQVLSYIELLYEEAHKNDSIAFSETHADTAKTTPIRPPFRVFIPKPFDISLTPGFVTTRPAPPPPHTKAEQMRNAAFLESHWDKVFQDMLHEWERLPRNEELEDENDLSEIKDADLLLNKKALRANKPSVPSARREAITYDISSYLRELIVEHQLRHAGIVDHNGVGSVAVADGYSEVWEPCIKRDDPSGDKNENAKDSTHVGWSVCNTPDEYLFWTDFTVSRRAVFEMGRRAAELLKRHIQTDAEWSEKDKQPPSSLRKDDNGEPLKADAFEG
;
A
#
# COMPACT_ATOMS: atom_id res chain seq x y z
N MET A 1 14.03 51.70 18.60
CA MET A 1 14.78 51.71 17.32
C MET A 1 13.84 51.08 16.27
N LYS A 2 13.02 51.80 15.49
CA LYS A 2 13.33 52.64 14.29
C LYS A 2 14.35 51.92 13.38
N HIS A 3 14.17 51.63 12.09
CA HIS A 3 13.21 51.91 11.00
C HIS A 3 13.42 50.82 9.90
N ILE A 4 12.38 50.25 9.27
CA ILE A 4 11.82 50.50 7.90
C ILE A 4 12.75 50.24 6.69
N LEU A 5 12.31 49.33 5.81
CA LEU A 5 12.17 49.41 4.33
C LEU A 5 11.56 48.06 3.87
N GLU A 6 10.26 47.88 3.58
CA GLU A 6 9.44 48.42 2.46
C GLU A 6 10.14 48.41 1.09
N LYS A 7 9.88 47.41 0.23
CA LYS A 7 8.78 47.41 -0.77
C LYS A 7 8.78 46.11 -1.64
N PRO A 8 7.64 45.80 -2.29
CA PRO A 8 7.42 44.60 -3.10
C PRO A 8 7.72 44.85 -4.59
N HIS A 9 8.10 43.81 -5.32
CA HIS A 9 8.12 43.82 -6.79
C HIS A 9 7.35 42.62 -7.36
N ALA A 10 6.19 42.95 -7.93
CA ALA A 10 5.51 42.16 -8.93
C ALA A 10 6.21 42.33 -10.28
N THR A 11 6.43 41.24 -11.02
CA THR A 11 6.23 41.16 -12.49
C THR A 11 6.50 39.72 -12.98
N ASP A 12 5.48 38.86 -12.94
CA ASP A 12 5.52 37.56 -13.67
C ASP A 12 4.54 37.49 -14.85
N ASN A 13 4.06 38.65 -15.35
CA ASN A 13 3.12 38.71 -16.48
C ASN A 13 3.71 39.26 -17.80
N VAL A 14 5.01 39.57 -17.85
CA VAL A 14 5.61 40.15 -19.08
C VAL A 14 6.06 39.06 -20.05
N PHE A 15 6.54 37.92 -19.55
CA PHE A 15 7.00 36.80 -20.39
C PHE A 15 5.84 36.04 -21.05
N GLU A 16 4.69 35.93 -20.39
CA GLU A 16 3.47 35.33 -20.96
C GLU A 16 2.85 36.23 -22.05
N LEU A 17 2.83 37.55 -21.84
CA LEU A 17 2.28 38.51 -22.81
C LEU A 17 3.14 38.61 -24.10
N LEU A 18 4.45 38.43 -23.99
CA LEU A 18 5.38 38.42 -25.14
C LEU A 18 5.27 37.14 -25.97
N LYS A 19 5.06 35.97 -25.33
CA LYS A 19 4.86 34.70 -26.03
C LYS A 19 3.52 34.67 -26.78
N PHE A 20 2.46 35.24 -26.19
CA PHE A 20 1.16 35.29 -26.86
C PHE A 20 1.15 36.24 -28.07
N LYS A 21 1.81 37.42 -27.98
CA LYS A 21 1.93 38.34 -29.12
C LYS A 21 2.73 37.76 -30.28
N ALA A 22 3.78 36.98 -30.00
CA ALA A 22 4.57 36.33 -31.05
C ALA A 22 3.77 35.25 -31.80
N ILE A 23 2.97 34.45 -31.08
CA ILE A 23 2.12 33.41 -31.67
C ILE A 23 0.99 34.03 -32.51
N VAL A 24 0.37 35.11 -32.03
CA VAL A 24 -0.67 35.84 -32.77
C VAL A 24 -0.11 36.54 -34.02
N ALA A 25 1.12 37.07 -33.97
CA ALA A 25 1.78 37.70 -35.12
C ALA A 25 2.19 36.67 -36.21
N ILE A 26 2.58 35.46 -35.82
CA ILE A 26 2.89 34.36 -36.77
C ILE A 26 1.60 33.82 -37.41
N GLY A 27 0.49 33.76 -36.67
CA GLY A 27 -0.81 33.34 -37.20
C GLY A 27 -1.42 34.33 -38.20
N THR A 28 -1.28 35.63 -37.95
CA THR A 28 -1.88 36.68 -38.79
C THR A 28 -1.13 36.94 -40.10
N SER A 29 0.19 36.77 -40.13
CA SER A 29 1.00 36.98 -41.35
C SER A 29 0.86 35.85 -42.40
N LYS A 30 0.46 34.64 -42.00
CA LYS A 30 0.22 33.51 -42.93
C LYS A 30 -1.22 33.39 -43.43
N LEU A 31 -2.20 33.99 -42.75
CA LEU A 31 -3.61 33.94 -43.15
C LEU A 31 -3.93 34.82 -44.37
N LEU A 32 -3.10 35.83 -44.66
CA LEU A 32 -3.31 36.77 -45.76
C LEU A 32 -2.70 36.33 -47.10
N ARG A 33 -2.01 35.18 -47.19
CA ARG A 33 -1.32 34.75 -48.42
C ARG A 33 -1.45 33.28 -48.83
N GLY A 34 -2.20 32.44 -48.11
CA GLY A 34 -2.32 31.01 -48.41
C GLY A 34 -3.76 30.54 -48.61
N GLY A 35 -4.17 30.30 -49.86
CA GLY A 35 -5.48 29.73 -50.20
C GLY A 35 -5.70 28.29 -49.70
N SER A 36 -6.98 27.96 -49.47
CA SER A 36 -7.67 26.66 -49.24
C SER A 36 -7.04 25.51 -48.44
N ARG A 37 -5.75 25.55 -48.06
CA ARG A 37 -5.04 24.51 -47.31
C ARG A 37 -4.92 24.79 -45.80
N LEU A 38 -5.33 25.97 -45.34
CA LEU A 38 -5.29 26.35 -43.92
C LEU A 38 -6.38 25.66 -43.08
N LEU A 39 -7.58 25.47 -43.63
CA LEU A 39 -8.69 24.81 -42.92
C LEU A 39 -8.35 23.38 -42.44
N PRO A 40 -7.79 22.47 -43.27
CA PRO A 40 -7.42 21.14 -42.78
C PRO A 40 -6.26 21.18 -41.78
N GLN A 41 -5.34 22.13 -41.87
CA GLN A 41 -4.23 22.26 -40.93
C GLN A 41 -4.69 22.79 -39.56
N ILE A 42 -5.65 23.72 -39.54
CA ILE A 42 -6.30 24.19 -38.30
C ILE A 42 -7.12 23.05 -37.69
N ALA A 43 -7.87 22.29 -38.50
CA ALA A 43 -8.62 21.14 -38.01
C ALA A 43 -7.69 20.10 -37.35
N VAL A 44 -6.58 19.74 -37.99
CA VAL A 44 -5.57 18.82 -37.40
C VAL A 44 -4.95 19.43 -36.14
N GLY A 45 -4.63 20.72 -36.13
CA GLY A 45 -4.08 21.39 -34.94
C GLY A 45 -5.07 21.41 -33.76
N VAL A 46 -6.35 21.65 -34.02
CA VAL A 46 -7.41 21.61 -33.03
C VAL A 46 -7.67 20.17 -32.57
N THR A 47 -7.64 19.18 -33.48
CA THR A 47 -7.76 17.77 -33.09
C THR A 47 -6.56 17.34 -32.25
N VAL A 48 -5.33 17.70 -32.58
CA VAL A 48 -4.13 17.40 -31.78
C VAL A 48 -4.16 18.14 -30.43
N LEU A 49 -4.66 19.36 -30.38
CA LEU A 49 -4.84 20.09 -29.12
C LEU A 49 -5.96 19.50 -28.26
N LEU A 50 -7.07 19.08 -28.86
CA LEU A 50 -8.18 18.44 -28.16
C LEU A 50 -7.83 17.03 -27.70
N PHE A 51 -7.16 16.23 -28.55
CA PHE A 51 -6.64 14.91 -28.17
C PHE A 51 -5.50 15.05 -27.17
N GLY A 52 -4.63 16.04 -27.35
CA GLY A 52 -3.57 16.40 -26.41
C GLY A 52 -4.13 16.82 -25.06
N SER A 53 -5.18 17.66 -25.02
CA SER A 53 -5.86 18.07 -23.78
C SER A 53 -6.70 16.95 -23.19
N TYR A 54 -7.28 16.07 -24.00
CA TYR A 54 -8.04 14.90 -23.54
C TYR A 54 -7.09 13.87 -22.91
N LEU A 55 -5.95 13.61 -23.53
CA LEU A 55 -4.86 12.79 -22.99
C LEU A 55 -4.11 13.47 -21.84
N TRP A 56 -4.07 14.81 -21.76
CA TRP A 56 -3.55 15.53 -20.59
C TRP A 56 -4.55 15.56 -19.44
N SER A 57 -5.85 15.54 -19.72
CA SER A 57 -6.90 15.56 -18.68
C SER A 57 -6.87 14.31 -17.79
N SER A 58 -6.35 13.18 -18.29
CA SER A 58 -6.12 11.97 -17.49
C SER A 58 -4.90 12.03 -16.57
N HIS A 59 -4.16 13.15 -16.54
CA HIS A 59 -2.93 13.29 -15.74
C HIS A 59 -2.99 14.34 -14.61
N PHE A 60 -4.12 14.99 -14.35
CA PHE A 60 -4.22 15.93 -13.23
C PHE A 60 -4.72 15.25 -11.95
N ALA A 61 -3.80 14.55 -11.29
CA ALA A 61 -3.85 14.46 -9.84
C ALA A 61 -3.14 15.70 -9.28
N SER A 62 -3.87 16.60 -8.61
CA SER A 62 -3.22 17.68 -7.88
C SER A 62 -2.50 17.05 -6.68
N ARG A 63 -1.17 17.00 -6.73
CA ARG A 63 -0.31 16.54 -5.63
C ARG A 63 -0.09 17.71 -4.69
N ALA A 64 -0.83 17.77 -3.59
CA ALA A 64 -0.49 18.67 -2.48
C ALA A 64 0.45 17.91 -1.54
N LEU A 65 1.73 18.27 -1.54
CA LEU A 65 2.67 17.90 -0.49
C LEU A 65 2.48 18.89 0.65
N THR A 66 1.79 18.49 1.72
CA THR A 66 1.82 19.26 2.97
C THR A 66 3.17 19.07 3.66
N SER A 67 3.57 20.03 4.51
CA SER A 67 4.86 20.01 5.22
C SER A 67 5.06 18.80 6.14
N ASN A 68 3.97 18.10 6.46
CA ASN A 68 3.96 16.74 6.99
C ASN A 68 3.50 15.84 5.84
N TYR A 69 4.31 14.83 5.52
CA TYR A 69 4.43 14.09 4.26
C TYR A 69 3.20 13.25 3.82
N ILE A 70 1.99 13.75 4.01
CA ILE A 70 0.74 13.16 3.54
C ILE A 70 0.68 13.34 2.01
N ARG A 71 0.66 12.22 1.27
CA ARG A 71 0.40 12.23 -0.17
C ARG A 71 -1.11 12.20 -0.38
N VAL A 72 -1.71 13.37 -0.62
CA VAL A 72 -3.10 13.49 -1.05
C VAL A 72 -3.13 13.58 -2.58
N LEU A 73 -3.70 12.56 -3.23
CA LEU A 73 -4.05 12.63 -4.65
C LEU A 73 -5.53 13.03 -4.74
N LYS A 74 -5.81 14.24 -5.23
CA LYS A 74 -7.16 14.63 -5.64
C LYS A 74 -7.23 14.53 -7.16
N TRP A 75 -8.14 13.71 -7.66
CA TRP A 75 -8.43 13.61 -9.09
C TRP A 75 -9.58 14.58 -9.41
N GLN A 76 -9.40 15.44 -10.42
CA GLN A 76 -10.29 16.52 -10.90
C GLN A 76 -10.35 17.84 -10.10
N GLU A 77 -9.67 18.86 -10.63
CA GLU A 77 -9.95 20.28 -10.40
C GLU A 77 -10.88 20.78 -11.53
N ASN A 78 -12.19 20.68 -11.33
CA ASN A 78 -13.13 21.51 -12.08
C ASN A 78 -13.77 22.48 -11.07
N GLU A 79 -13.49 23.78 -11.24
CA GLU A 79 -14.07 24.92 -10.51
C GLU A 79 -15.56 25.12 -10.82
N LEU A 80 -16.37 24.09 -10.53
CA LEU A 80 -17.79 24.25 -10.26
C LEU A 80 -18.14 23.20 -9.22
N GLU A 81 -18.19 23.63 -7.96
CA GLU A 81 -18.78 22.97 -6.79
C GLU A 81 -19.51 21.64 -7.09
N ARG A 82 -18.76 20.56 -7.31
CA ARG A 82 -19.27 19.19 -7.14
C ARG A 82 -18.73 18.68 -5.82
N ASN A 83 -19.52 18.93 -4.77
CA ASN A 83 -19.97 17.92 -3.81
C ASN A 83 -19.06 16.67 -3.72
N VAL A 84 -17.91 16.81 -3.06
CA VAL A 84 -17.03 15.68 -2.71
C VAL A 84 -17.60 15.05 -1.44
N GLY A 85 -18.49 14.07 -1.63
CA GLY A 85 -19.26 13.45 -0.54
C GLY A 85 -19.99 12.15 -0.87
N GLU A 86 -19.68 11.49 -1.99
CA GLU A 86 -20.32 10.24 -2.40
C GLU A 86 -19.27 9.38 -3.12
N GLY A 87 -18.56 8.49 -2.40
CA GLY A 87 -17.40 7.83 -3.02
C GLY A 87 -16.60 6.83 -2.19
N LEU A 88 -15.66 6.14 -2.86
CA LEU A 88 -14.68 5.24 -2.25
C LEU A 88 -13.45 6.02 -1.79
N ARG A 89 -13.15 5.96 -0.49
CA ARG A 89 -11.90 6.45 0.09
C ARG A 89 -10.93 5.31 0.33
N ILE A 90 -9.67 5.49 -0.02
CA ILE A 90 -8.57 4.58 0.33
C ILE A 90 -7.66 5.27 1.34
N VAL A 91 -7.39 4.62 2.46
CA VAL A 91 -6.45 5.09 3.49
C VAL A 91 -5.35 4.04 3.64
N VAL A 92 -4.09 4.46 3.53
CA VAL A 92 -2.93 3.56 3.52
C VAL A 92 -1.98 3.89 4.67
N PHE A 93 -1.65 2.86 5.46
CA PHE A 93 -0.67 2.89 6.55
C PHE A 93 0.44 1.87 6.33
N GLY A 94 1.57 2.04 7.00
CA GLY A 94 2.66 1.07 7.07
C GLY A 94 4.02 1.62 6.63
N GLY A 95 4.93 0.73 6.26
CA GLY A 95 6.32 1.07 5.91
C GLY A 95 6.64 0.99 4.42
N GLY A 96 5.70 0.49 3.63
CA GLY A 96 5.94 0.16 2.24
C GLY A 96 6.53 -1.23 2.06
N ASP A 97 6.38 -1.72 0.85
CA ASP A 97 6.79 -3.04 0.38
C ASP A 97 7.64 -2.92 -0.89
N VAL A 98 7.94 -4.07 -1.50
CA VAL A 98 8.65 -4.18 -2.76
C VAL A 98 8.01 -3.38 -3.91
N ALA A 99 6.72 -3.05 -3.86
CA ALA A 99 6.02 -2.25 -4.87
C ALA A 99 5.65 -0.85 -4.39
N THR A 100 6.36 -0.37 -3.38
CA THR A 100 6.32 1.00 -2.89
C THR A 100 7.59 1.72 -3.35
N PRO A 101 7.48 2.84 -4.08
CA PRO A 101 8.66 3.50 -4.64
C PRO A 101 9.50 4.15 -3.54
N SER A 102 10.81 3.93 -3.59
CA SER A 102 11.80 4.55 -2.69
C SER A 102 12.18 5.98 -3.12
N ARG A 103 12.93 6.70 -2.28
CA ARG A 103 13.48 8.03 -2.60
C ARG A 103 14.34 8.02 -3.87
N ALA A 104 15.26 7.05 -4.04
CA ALA A 104 16.05 6.92 -5.27
C ALA A 104 15.16 6.75 -6.50
N SER A 105 14.07 5.98 -6.37
CA SER A 105 13.11 5.80 -7.46
C SER A 105 12.55 7.13 -7.96
N TRP A 106 12.22 8.05 -7.04
CA TRP A 106 11.67 9.36 -7.43
C TRP A 106 12.71 10.27 -8.05
N GLN A 107 13.95 10.21 -7.58
CA GLN A 107 15.03 11.07 -8.06
C GLN A 107 15.55 10.66 -9.45
N LEU A 108 15.51 9.37 -9.77
CA LEU A 108 16.15 8.80 -10.96
C LEU A 108 15.14 8.34 -12.04
N SER A 109 13.97 8.97 -12.12
CA SER A 109 12.91 8.68 -13.11
C SER A 109 12.29 7.28 -13.04
N GLY A 110 12.37 6.63 -11.88
CA GLY A 110 11.75 5.33 -11.61
C GLY A 110 10.24 5.34 -11.45
N PRO A 111 9.66 4.26 -10.90
CA PRO A 111 8.32 4.28 -10.34
C PRO A 111 8.16 5.46 -9.37
N ASN A 112 7.17 6.32 -9.62
CA ASN A 112 6.79 7.42 -8.74
C ASN A 112 5.42 7.21 -8.09
N VAL A 113 4.81 6.06 -8.38
CA VAL A 113 3.52 5.58 -7.90
C VAL A 113 3.72 4.22 -7.23
N ALA A 114 3.00 3.97 -6.15
CA ALA A 114 2.90 2.67 -5.48
C ALA A 114 1.77 1.84 -6.09
N TRP A 115 1.74 0.54 -5.80
CA TRP A 115 0.64 -0.33 -6.26
C TRP A 115 -0.73 0.12 -5.72
N THR A 116 -0.77 0.76 -4.55
CA THR A 116 -1.99 1.33 -3.95
C THR A 116 -2.51 2.57 -4.69
N ASP A 117 -1.62 3.35 -5.33
CA ASP A 117 -2.01 4.44 -6.22
C ASP A 117 -2.71 3.87 -7.47
N ILE A 118 -2.16 2.78 -8.03
CA ILE A 118 -2.75 2.08 -9.17
C ILE A 118 -4.07 1.40 -8.78
N LEU A 119 -4.16 0.82 -7.59
CA LEU A 119 -5.41 0.27 -7.04
C LEU A 119 -6.50 1.35 -7.02
N CYS A 120 -6.22 2.53 -6.47
CA CYS A 120 -7.17 3.64 -6.46
C CYS A 120 -7.63 4.00 -7.88
N LEU A 121 -6.68 4.12 -8.82
CA LEU A 121 -6.97 4.43 -10.22
C LEU A 121 -7.90 3.38 -10.85
N GLN A 122 -7.63 2.10 -10.63
CA GLN A 122 -8.39 0.98 -11.19
C GLN A 122 -9.79 0.82 -10.57
N LEU A 123 -9.98 1.33 -9.35
CA LEU A 123 -11.27 1.35 -8.65
C LEU A 123 -12.03 2.66 -8.86
N ASN A 124 -11.44 3.64 -9.55
CA ASN A 124 -11.96 5.00 -9.66
C ASN A 124 -12.25 5.61 -8.28
N CYS A 125 -11.27 5.55 -7.38
CA CYS A 125 -11.42 6.05 -6.01
C CYS A 125 -11.46 7.58 -5.97
N ASP A 126 -12.29 8.13 -5.08
CA ASP A 126 -12.54 9.57 -4.98
C ASP A 126 -11.51 10.26 -4.10
N THR A 127 -11.01 9.56 -3.07
CA THR A 127 -10.03 10.11 -2.14
C THR A 127 -8.99 9.06 -1.79
N TYR A 128 -7.72 9.44 -1.94
CA TYR A 128 -6.57 8.62 -1.56
C TYR A 128 -5.73 9.36 -0.50
N LEU A 129 -5.58 8.73 0.66
CA LEU A 129 -4.79 9.24 1.79
C LEU A 129 -3.69 8.23 2.14
N SER A 130 -2.43 8.61 1.97
CA SER A 130 -1.30 7.77 2.37
C SER A 130 -0.53 8.43 3.50
N PHE A 131 -0.40 7.70 4.62
CA PHE A 131 0.41 8.06 5.79
C PHE A 131 1.72 7.27 5.85
N MET A 132 1.98 6.42 4.85
CA MET A 132 3.26 5.74 4.71
C MET A 132 4.38 6.76 4.49
N PRO A 133 5.47 6.72 5.29
CA PRO A 133 6.63 7.55 5.06
C PRO A 133 7.35 7.12 3.78
N LEU A 134 8.06 8.06 3.17
CA LEU A 134 8.88 7.76 2.00
C LEU A 134 10.06 6.89 2.42
N ALA A 135 10.06 5.63 1.96
CA ALA A 135 11.17 4.70 2.19
C ALA A 135 12.48 5.28 1.63
N ASP A 136 13.54 5.17 2.42
CA ASP A 136 14.89 5.39 1.95
C ASP A 136 15.30 4.24 1.00
N ASN A 137 16.51 4.32 0.46
CA ASN A 137 16.98 3.31 -0.49
C ASN A 137 17.13 1.93 0.16
N ASP A 138 17.49 1.90 1.45
CA ASP A 138 17.81 0.68 2.21
C ASP A 138 16.95 0.55 3.50
N GLY A 139 15.78 1.20 3.56
CA GLY A 139 14.96 1.17 4.77
C GLY A 139 13.60 1.84 4.64
N GLY A 140 12.66 1.40 5.47
CA GLY A 140 11.33 1.99 5.61
C GLY A 140 10.83 1.89 7.05
N SER A 141 9.58 2.29 7.27
CA SER A 141 8.98 2.18 8.61
C SER A 141 8.73 0.72 8.99
N ILE A 142 8.79 0.45 10.29
CA ILE A 142 8.38 -0.82 10.90
C ILE A 142 7.09 -0.62 11.70
N VAL A 143 6.50 -1.71 12.20
CA VAL A 143 5.25 -1.65 12.99
C VAL A 143 5.43 -0.87 14.28
N SER A 144 6.52 -1.09 15.01
CA SER A 144 6.79 -0.43 16.30
C SER A 144 8.29 -0.27 16.56
N ASN A 145 8.72 1.00 16.64
CA ASN A 145 10.11 1.34 16.94
C ASN A 145 10.49 0.93 18.37
N SER A 146 9.60 1.17 19.34
CA SER A 146 9.83 0.83 20.74
C SER A 146 9.89 -0.67 21.00
N LEU A 147 9.09 -1.47 20.28
CA LEU A 147 9.16 -2.91 20.40
C LEU A 147 10.49 -3.44 19.84
N PHE A 148 10.94 -2.91 18.69
CA PHE A 148 12.24 -3.29 18.13
C PHE A 148 13.42 -2.88 19.02
N GLU A 149 13.37 -1.68 19.60
CA GLU A 149 14.33 -1.24 20.63
C GLU A 149 14.40 -2.22 21.80
N ALA A 150 13.24 -2.63 22.33
CA ALA A 150 13.17 -3.60 23.42
C ALA A 150 13.76 -4.98 22.99
N ALA A 151 13.60 -5.37 21.73
CA ALA A 151 14.20 -6.59 21.19
C ALA A 151 15.74 -6.50 21.16
N LEU A 152 16.29 -5.38 20.69
CA LEU A 152 17.73 -5.12 20.70
C LEU A 152 18.28 -5.13 22.14
N ALA A 153 17.61 -4.47 23.08
CA ALA A 153 18.01 -4.48 24.49
C ALA A 153 18.04 -5.91 25.08
N ARG A 154 17.05 -6.75 24.72
CA ARG A 154 17.02 -8.16 25.14
C ARG A 154 18.23 -8.94 24.63
N THR A 155 18.69 -8.68 23.41
CA THR A 155 19.88 -9.35 22.86
C THR A 155 21.17 -9.00 23.59
N VAL A 156 21.27 -7.79 24.16
CA VAL A 156 22.44 -7.36 24.96
C VAL A 156 22.36 -7.91 26.39
N SER A 157 21.17 -7.97 26.98
CA SER A 157 20.97 -8.47 28.35
C SER A 157 21.04 -10.00 28.49
N ALA A 158 21.07 -10.74 27.38
CA ALA A 158 20.96 -12.19 27.35
C ALA A 158 22.28 -12.95 27.61
N ASP A 159 23.25 -12.31 28.26
CA ASP A 159 24.35 -12.98 28.94
C ASP A 159 23.77 -13.79 30.12
N ASN A 160 23.32 -15.04 29.84
CA ASN A 160 23.94 -16.22 30.43
C ASN A 160 23.20 -17.55 30.24
N ASN A 161 21.95 -17.66 29.76
CA ASN A 161 21.31 -19.00 29.71
C ASN A 161 20.21 -19.28 28.66
N THR A 162 19.75 -18.32 27.85
CA THR A 162 18.55 -18.54 26.99
C THR A 162 18.77 -18.38 25.49
N LEU A 163 19.92 -17.83 25.07
CA LEU A 163 20.21 -17.41 23.69
C LEU A 163 21.55 -17.98 23.21
N SER A 164 21.63 -19.30 23.03
CA SER A 164 22.72 -20.05 22.35
C SER A 164 24.19 -19.74 22.71
N GLY A 165 24.49 -18.88 23.69
CA GLY A 165 25.84 -18.40 23.98
C GLY A 165 26.50 -17.58 22.87
N LEU A 166 25.70 -17.01 21.94
CA LEU A 166 26.21 -16.24 20.81
C LEU A 166 26.19 -14.74 21.14
N ASP A 167 27.22 -14.01 20.69
CA ASP A 167 27.32 -12.57 20.86
C ASP A 167 26.46 -11.82 19.83
N TYR A 168 25.52 -11.01 20.32
CA TYR A 168 24.62 -10.18 19.52
C TYR A 168 24.81 -8.68 19.77
N SER A 169 25.87 -8.28 20.49
CA SER A 169 26.15 -6.88 20.84
C SER A 169 26.30 -5.95 19.62
N TRP A 170 26.67 -6.50 18.47
CA TRP A 170 26.84 -5.80 17.20
C TRP A 170 25.51 -5.38 16.53
N LEU A 171 24.37 -5.98 16.92
CA LEU A 171 23.10 -5.76 16.22
C LEU A 171 22.63 -4.31 16.26
N ALA A 172 22.73 -3.65 17.41
CA ALA A 172 22.25 -2.28 17.55
C ALA A 172 23.05 -1.27 16.71
N LEU A 173 24.29 -1.61 16.35
CA LEU A 173 25.13 -0.80 15.47
C LEU A 173 24.76 -0.99 14.00
N GLU A 174 24.57 -2.24 13.57
CA GLU A 174 24.31 -2.59 12.16
C GLU A 174 22.83 -2.45 11.76
N TYR A 175 21.92 -2.58 12.72
CA TYR A 175 20.47 -2.47 12.54
C TYR A 175 19.89 -1.50 13.57
N PRO A 176 20.16 -0.19 13.45
CA PRO A 176 19.65 0.80 14.37
C PRO A 176 18.12 0.90 14.30
N ILE A 177 17.52 1.46 15.35
CA ILE A 177 16.08 1.72 15.37
C ILE A 177 15.73 2.67 14.21
N PRO A 178 14.75 2.34 13.37
CA PRO A 178 14.32 3.22 12.30
C PRO A 178 13.88 4.59 12.81
N PHE A 179 14.25 5.66 12.10
CA PHE A 179 13.86 7.03 12.45
C PHE A 179 12.48 7.42 11.88
N HIS A 180 11.93 6.61 10.96
CA HIS A 180 10.62 6.81 10.36
C HIS A 180 9.49 6.66 11.40
N GLN A 181 8.37 7.34 11.16
CA GLN A 181 7.17 7.24 12.00
C GLN A 181 6.58 5.83 11.92
N ASP A 182 6.45 5.17 13.09
CA ASP A 182 5.86 3.84 13.20
C ASP A 182 4.34 3.83 12.95
N LEU A 183 3.75 2.63 12.91
CA LEU A 183 2.34 2.47 12.56
C LEU A 183 1.39 3.22 13.49
N PHE A 184 1.67 3.23 14.80
CA PHE A 184 0.86 3.98 15.77
C PHE A 184 0.87 5.48 15.46
N SER A 185 2.06 6.03 15.20
CA SER A 185 2.22 7.45 14.88
C SER A 185 1.42 7.82 13.63
N GLN A 186 1.42 6.96 12.60
CA GLN A 186 0.65 7.17 11.37
C GLN A 186 -0.87 7.12 11.61
N VAL A 187 -1.36 6.14 12.38
CA VAL A 187 -2.79 6.03 12.73
C VAL A 187 -3.24 7.22 13.57
N ASN A 188 -2.43 7.64 14.53
CA ASN A 188 -2.71 8.82 15.35
C ASN A 188 -2.70 10.10 14.50
N GLU A 189 -1.76 10.26 13.56
CA GLU A 189 -1.75 11.40 12.63
C GLU A 189 -3.04 11.44 11.78
N PHE A 190 -3.51 10.28 11.30
CA PHE A 190 -4.80 10.21 10.60
C PHE A 190 -5.95 10.67 11.49
N LEU A 191 -6.11 10.10 12.68
CA LEU A 191 -7.22 10.38 13.59
C LEU A 191 -7.26 11.83 14.09
N ASN A 192 -6.13 12.53 14.10
CA ASN A 192 -6.05 13.95 14.46
C ASN A 192 -6.52 14.90 13.35
N ASN A 193 -6.80 14.39 12.15
CA ASN A 193 -7.36 15.22 11.08
C ASN A 193 -8.85 15.50 11.31
N PRO A 194 -9.33 16.69 10.91
CA PRO A 194 -10.75 17.01 11.03
C PRO A 194 -11.61 16.10 10.15
N PRO A 195 -12.85 15.79 10.56
CA PRO A 195 -13.78 15.03 9.74
C PRO A 195 -14.07 15.78 8.41
N PRO A 196 -14.22 15.06 7.30
CA PRO A 196 -14.56 15.68 6.03
C PRO A 196 -15.97 16.27 6.09
N ARG A 197 -16.21 17.36 5.34
CA ARG A 197 -17.53 18.02 5.27
C ARG A 197 -18.64 17.07 4.82
N TYR A 198 -18.30 16.15 3.92
CA TYR A 198 -19.16 15.06 3.52
C TYR A 198 -18.38 13.76 3.71
N PRO A 199 -18.89 12.81 4.52
CA PRO A 199 -18.22 11.54 4.75
C PRO A 199 -18.19 10.71 3.46
N PRO A 200 -17.16 9.87 3.28
CA PRO A 200 -17.14 8.93 2.16
C PRO A 200 -18.24 7.89 2.34
N ARG A 201 -18.63 7.29 1.22
CA ARG A 201 -19.59 6.18 1.20
C ARG A 201 -18.94 4.92 1.78
N ASP A 202 -17.78 4.58 1.27
CA ASP A 202 -17.00 3.41 1.66
C ASP A 202 -15.56 3.83 1.96
N THR A 203 -14.93 3.21 2.96
CA THR A 203 -13.49 3.35 3.20
C THR A 203 -12.82 1.98 3.10
N LEU A 204 -11.76 1.89 2.30
CA LEU A 204 -10.83 0.77 2.26
C LEU A 204 -9.58 1.11 3.07
N TRP A 205 -9.30 0.31 4.09
CA TRP A 205 -8.17 0.50 5.00
C TRP A 205 -7.03 -0.44 4.61
N ILE A 206 -5.91 0.10 4.12
CA ILE A 206 -4.76 -0.69 3.67
C ILE A 206 -3.63 -0.62 4.70
N PHE A 207 -3.13 -1.78 5.15
CA PHE A 207 -1.97 -1.88 6.03
C PHE A 207 -0.80 -2.57 5.32
N ASN A 208 0.12 -1.80 4.78
CA ASN A 208 1.30 -2.28 4.06
C ASN A 208 2.51 -2.42 4.99
N ILE A 209 2.61 -3.57 5.68
CA ILE A 209 3.52 -3.82 6.80
C ILE A 209 4.24 -5.17 6.66
N GLY A 210 5.31 -5.39 7.44
CA GLY A 210 6.01 -6.66 7.53
C GLY A 210 7.28 -6.74 6.67
N TYR A 211 7.33 -6.08 5.52
CA TYR A 211 8.48 -6.14 4.62
C TYR A 211 9.77 -5.63 5.29
N TRP A 212 9.74 -4.42 5.83
CA TRP A 212 10.87 -3.84 6.57
C TRP A 212 11.00 -4.40 7.99
N ASP A 213 9.94 -4.93 8.59
CA ASP A 213 10.06 -5.64 9.87
C ASP A 213 10.94 -6.88 9.70
N ILE A 214 10.67 -7.71 8.67
CA ILE A 214 11.45 -8.92 8.38
C ILE A 214 12.92 -8.58 8.07
N TRP A 215 13.19 -7.47 7.38
CA TRP A 215 14.57 -6.98 7.14
C TRP A 215 15.39 -6.94 8.42
N HIS A 216 14.85 -6.28 9.44
CA HIS A 216 15.51 -6.07 10.74
C HIS A 216 15.47 -7.33 11.59
N LEU A 217 14.32 -8.00 11.67
CA LEU A 217 14.12 -9.19 12.50
C LEU A 217 14.93 -10.40 12.05
N ALA A 218 15.29 -10.49 10.77
CA ALA A 218 16.10 -11.59 10.22
C ALA A 218 17.50 -11.70 10.84
N ALA A 219 18.03 -10.62 11.42
CA ALA A 219 19.31 -10.63 12.14
C ALA A 219 19.19 -11.07 13.60
N LEU A 220 17.98 -11.07 14.16
CA LEU A 220 17.73 -11.47 15.54
C LEU A 220 17.75 -13.00 15.70
N PRO A 221 17.97 -13.50 16.92
CA PRO A 221 17.71 -14.90 17.25
C PRO A 221 16.29 -15.30 16.86
N ARG A 222 16.14 -16.40 16.11
CA ARG A 222 14.84 -16.79 15.50
C ARG A 222 13.67 -16.86 16.50
N LYS A 223 13.91 -17.35 17.73
CA LYS A 223 12.87 -17.44 18.77
C LYS A 223 12.39 -16.05 19.21
N LEU A 224 13.31 -15.09 19.32
CA LEU A 224 12.98 -13.70 19.64
C LEU A 224 12.23 -13.06 18.47
N ALA A 225 12.74 -13.20 17.24
CA ALA A 225 12.09 -12.68 16.03
C ALA A 225 10.66 -13.21 15.85
N LYS A 226 10.43 -14.50 16.14
CA LYS A 226 9.10 -15.11 16.12
C LYS A 226 8.14 -14.42 17.10
N HIS A 227 8.57 -14.30 18.36
CA HIS A 227 7.78 -13.64 19.40
C HIS A 227 7.49 -12.18 19.05
N MET A 228 8.45 -11.49 18.43
CA MET A 228 8.27 -10.12 17.94
C MET A 228 7.17 -10.01 16.89
N ILE A 229 7.11 -10.92 15.91
CA ILE A 229 6.04 -10.94 14.91
C ILE A 229 4.67 -11.16 15.58
N GLU A 230 4.57 -12.10 16.53
CA GLU A 230 3.34 -12.36 17.28
C GLU A 230 2.87 -11.10 18.03
N THR A 231 3.78 -10.37 18.69
CA THR A 231 3.45 -9.12 19.39
C THR A 231 3.12 -7.97 18.42
N GLN A 232 3.82 -7.86 17.29
CA GLN A 232 3.54 -6.86 16.27
C GLN A 232 2.15 -7.07 15.64
N ALA A 233 1.77 -8.32 15.37
CA ALA A 233 0.45 -8.65 14.86
C ALA A 233 -0.67 -8.23 15.84
N GLN A 234 -0.48 -8.49 17.14
CA GLN A 234 -1.39 -7.99 18.18
C GLN A 234 -1.53 -6.46 18.18
N GLN A 235 -0.42 -5.73 18.07
CA GLN A 235 -0.45 -4.27 17.99
C GLN A 235 -1.19 -3.78 16.74
N VAL A 236 -0.93 -4.39 15.58
CA VAL A 236 -1.62 -4.02 14.33
C VAL A 236 -3.13 -4.22 14.45
N LEU A 237 -3.56 -5.37 14.95
CA LEU A 237 -4.99 -5.64 15.17
C LEU A 237 -5.60 -4.67 16.19
N SER A 238 -4.85 -4.25 17.22
CA SER A 238 -5.33 -3.23 18.16
C SER A 238 -5.56 -1.87 17.48
N TYR A 239 -4.73 -1.49 16.50
CA TYR A 239 -4.90 -0.26 15.74
C TYR A 239 -6.01 -0.35 14.69
N ILE A 240 -6.20 -1.54 14.09
CA ILE A 240 -7.37 -1.83 13.25
C ILE A 240 -8.65 -1.66 14.08
N GLU A 241 -8.69 -2.21 15.28
CA GLU A 241 -9.86 -2.09 16.16
C GLU A 241 -10.09 -0.64 16.61
N LEU A 242 -9.02 0.12 16.88
CA LEU A 242 -9.13 1.55 17.15
C LEU A 242 -9.81 2.29 15.97
N LEU A 243 -9.39 2.04 14.73
CA LEU A 243 -10.00 2.65 13.55
C LEU A 243 -11.44 2.17 13.33
N TYR A 244 -11.72 0.89 13.61
CA TYR A 244 -13.07 0.35 13.57
C TYR A 244 -13.97 1.10 14.53
N GLU A 245 -13.57 1.28 15.79
CA GLU A 245 -14.34 2.02 16.79
C GLU A 245 -14.50 3.50 16.43
N GLU A 246 -13.43 4.15 15.97
CA GLU A 246 -13.47 5.52 15.48
C GLU A 246 -14.42 5.69 14.29
N ALA A 247 -14.52 4.69 13.42
CA ALA A 247 -15.45 4.73 12.31
C ALA A 247 -16.90 4.81 12.79
N HIS A 248 -17.25 4.39 14.01
CA HIS A 248 -18.62 4.49 14.55
C HIS A 248 -18.99 5.88 15.07
N LYS A 249 -18.05 6.82 15.10
CA LYS A 249 -18.26 8.17 15.63
C LYS A 249 -18.47 9.15 14.48
N ASN A 250 -19.64 9.79 14.41
CA ASN A 250 -20.00 10.71 13.32
C ASN A 250 -19.07 11.92 13.19
N ASP A 251 -18.40 12.31 14.28
CA ASP A 251 -17.44 13.41 14.35
C ASP A 251 -15.99 12.98 14.05
N SER A 252 -15.74 11.68 13.84
CA SER A 252 -14.42 11.15 13.50
C SER A 252 -14.17 11.19 12.00
N ILE A 253 -12.92 11.43 11.59
CA ILE A 253 -12.49 11.30 10.19
C ILE A 253 -12.68 9.86 9.66
N ALA A 254 -12.65 8.87 10.54
CA ALA A 254 -12.85 7.47 10.16
C ALA A 254 -14.29 7.14 9.73
N PHE A 255 -15.25 8.01 10.05
CA PHE A 255 -16.66 7.79 9.73
C PHE A 255 -16.90 7.62 8.22
N SER A 256 -17.84 6.74 7.89
CA SER A 256 -18.37 6.51 6.53
C SER A 256 -19.90 6.44 6.59
N GLU A 257 -20.56 7.01 5.58
CA GLU A 257 -22.01 7.24 5.58
C GLU A 257 -22.82 5.92 5.57
N THR A 258 -23.92 5.89 6.32
CA THR A 258 -24.86 4.77 6.35
C THR A 258 -25.96 4.94 5.30
N HIS A 259 -26.39 3.83 4.68
CA HIS A 259 -27.49 3.87 3.72
C HIS A 259 -28.80 3.52 4.41
N ALA A 260 -29.84 4.32 4.20
CA ALA A 260 -31.20 3.89 4.46
C ALA A 260 -31.66 3.01 3.29
N ASP A 261 -31.81 1.71 3.52
CA ASP A 261 -32.50 0.86 2.56
C ASP A 261 -33.99 1.22 2.59
N THR A 262 -34.55 1.72 1.48
CA THR A 262 -35.97 2.07 1.40
C THR A 262 -36.91 0.90 1.70
N ALA A 263 -36.41 -0.35 1.67
CA ALA A 263 -37.15 -1.56 2.01
C ALA A 263 -37.00 -2.02 3.48
N LYS A 264 -36.01 -1.50 4.24
CA LYS A 264 -35.79 -1.87 5.64
C LYS A 264 -35.74 -0.63 6.52
N THR A 265 -36.51 -0.62 7.60
CA THR A 265 -36.46 0.43 8.63
C THR A 265 -35.13 0.51 9.39
N THR A 266 -34.16 -0.37 9.09
CA THR A 266 -32.82 -0.38 9.67
C THR A 266 -31.77 0.03 8.63
N PRO A 267 -30.94 1.05 8.91
CA PRO A 267 -29.88 1.46 7.99
C PRO A 267 -28.84 0.36 7.84
N ILE A 268 -28.49 0.01 6.59
CA ILE A 268 -27.46 -0.96 6.27
C ILE A 268 -26.14 -0.21 6.14
N ARG A 269 -25.14 -0.66 6.90
CA ARG A 269 -23.81 -0.07 6.91
C ARG A 269 -22.87 -0.84 5.98
N PRO A 270 -22.05 -0.16 5.16
CA PRO A 270 -21.00 -0.86 4.43
C PRO A 270 -20.03 -1.54 5.42
N PRO A 271 -19.47 -2.69 5.06
CA PRO A 271 -18.52 -3.38 5.90
C PRO A 271 -17.25 -2.54 6.11
N PHE A 272 -16.66 -2.67 7.29
CA PHE A 272 -15.35 -2.10 7.60
C PHE A 272 -14.28 -3.01 7.01
N ARG A 273 -13.82 -2.66 5.79
CA ARG A 273 -12.92 -3.48 4.99
C ARG A 273 -11.46 -3.14 5.24
N VAL A 274 -10.70 -4.11 5.72
CA VAL A 274 -9.26 -4.05 5.90
C VAL A 274 -8.59 -4.86 4.81
N PHE A 275 -7.54 -4.31 4.19
CA PHE A 275 -6.79 -4.92 3.11
C PHE A 275 -5.32 -5.01 3.50
N ILE A 276 -4.80 -6.23 3.60
CA ILE A 276 -3.42 -6.49 4.07
C ILE A 276 -2.69 -7.32 3.02
N PRO A 277 -1.70 -6.76 2.30
CA PRO A 277 -0.86 -7.56 1.43
C PRO A 277 -0.02 -8.54 2.24
N LYS A 278 0.18 -9.74 1.70
CA LYS A 278 1.21 -10.66 2.19
C LYS A 278 2.57 -10.06 1.86
N PRO A 279 3.50 -9.96 2.82
CA PRO A 279 4.82 -9.39 2.55
C PRO A 279 5.56 -10.27 1.54
N PHE A 280 6.23 -9.64 0.58
CA PHE A 280 7.18 -10.34 -0.29
C PHE A 280 8.39 -10.79 0.54
N ASP A 281 8.93 -11.96 0.25
CA ASP A 281 10.15 -12.44 0.88
C ASP A 281 11.33 -11.57 0.46
N ILE A 282 11.71 -10.66 1.37
CA ILE A 282 12.78 -9.71 1.14
C ILE A 282 14.12 -10.37 0.83
N SER A 283 14.33 -11.64 1.21
CA SER A 283 15.55 -12.37 0.88
C SER A 283 15.74 -12.65 -0.61
N LEU A 284 14.67 -12.53 -1.40
CA LEU A 284 14.69 -12.65 -2.85
C LEU A 284 14.98 -11.33 -3.57
N THR A 285 15.17 -10.23 -2.84
CA THR A 285 15.55 -8.95 -3.44
C THR A 285 17.06 -8.83 -3.65
N PRO A 286 17.51 -8.12 -4.70
CA PRO A 286 18.95 -7.88 -4.92
C PRO A 286 19.63 -7.26 -3.70
N GLY A 287 18.94 -6.33 -3.06
CA GLY A 287 19.37 -5.60 -1.87
C GLY A 287 19.74 -6.49 -0.69
N PHE A 288 19.10 -7.65 -0.56
CA PHE A 288 19.39 -8.54 0.56
C PHE A 288 20.83 -9.05 0.56
N VAL A 289 21.41 -9.26 -0.62
CA VAL A 289 22.80 -9.69 -0.74
C VAL A 289 23.75 -8.50 -0.70
N THR A 290 23.40 -7.43 -1.44
CA THR A 290 24.28 -6.28 -1.71
C THR A 290 24.39 -5.30 -0.55
N THR A 291 23.29 -4.96 0.11
CA THR A 291 23.26 -3.89 1.12
C THR A 291 23.31 -4.40 2.56
N ARG A 292 22.94 -5.67 2.78
CA ARG A 292 22.93 -6.25 4.13
C ARG A 292 24.34 -6.27 4.73
N PRO A 293 24.56 -5.79 5.97
CA PRO A 293 25.87 -5.85 6.61
C PRO A 293 26.40 -7.28 6.74
N ALA A 294 27.73 -7.43 6.67
CA ALA A 294 28.37 -8.71 6.94
C ALA A 294 28.49 -8.89 8.47
N PRO A 295 27.80 -9.88 9.07
CA PRO A 295 27.82 -10.03 10.51
C PRO A 295 29.14 -10.66 10.99
N PRO A 296 29.57 -10.42 12.24
CA PRO A 296 30.76 -11.05 12.79
C PRO A 296 30.56 -12.57 12.99
N PRO A 297 31.61 -13.40 12.82
CA PRO A 297 31.52 -14.82 13.12
C PRO A 297 31.05 -15.10 14.56
N PRO A 298 30.26 -16.17 14.80
CA PRO A 298 29.88 -17.22 13.84
C PRO A 298 28.62 -16.91 13.01
N HIS A 299 28.04 -15.71 13.14
CA HIS A 299 26.85 -15.31 12.39
C HIS A 299 27.16 -15.21 10.88
N THR A 300 26.17 -15.48 10.05
CA THR A 300 26.34 -15.43 8.58
C THR A 300 25.17 -14.75 7.87
N LYS A 301 25.42 -14.14 6.71
CA LYS A 301 24.35 -13.64 5.83
C LYS A 301 23.38 -14.76 5.42
N ALA A 302 23.89 -15.98 5.22
CA ALA A 302 23.09 -17.15 4.86
C ALA A 302 22.10 -17.55 5.98
N GLU A 303 22.52 -17.45 7.25
CA GLU A 303 21.61 -17.64 8.38
C GLU A 303 20.48 -16.61 8.37
N GLN A 304 20.82 -15.34 8.16
CA GLN A 304 19.84 -14.25 8.13
C GLN A 304 18.89 -14.39 6.93
N MET A 305 19.37 -14.83 5.77
CA MET A 305 18.56 -15.17 4.59
C MET A 305 17.53 -16.25 4.92
N ARG A 306 17.98 -17.35 5.55
CA ARG A 306 17.09 -18.42 6.00
C ARG A 306 16.07 -17.93 7.04
N ASN A 307 16.48 -17.03 7.94
CA ASN A 307 15.58 -16.44 8.91
C ASN A 307 14.52 -15.56 8.23
N ALA A 308 14.89 -14.72 7.26
CA ALA A 308 13.95 -13.88 6.52
C ALA A 308 12.84 -14.70 5.83
N ALA A 309 13.22 -15.75 5.08
CA ALA A 309 12.26 -16.64 4.43
C ALA A 309 11.34 -17.34 5.44
N PHE A 310 11.88 -17.80 6.57
CA PHE A 310 11.07 -18.39 7.65
C PHE A 310 10.10 -17.39 8.27
N LEU A 311 10.56 -16.16 8.51
CA LEU A 311 9.78 -15.10 9.15
C LEU A 311 8.66 -14.59 8.24
N GLU A 312 8.86 -14.54 6.92
CA GLU A 312 7.79 -14.22 5.96
C GLU A 312 6.63 -15.22 6.06
N SER A 313 6.92 -16.52 6.01
CA SER A 313 5.90 -17.55 6.14
C SER A 313 5.25 -17.56 7.52
N HIS A 314 6.01 -17.23 8.57
CA HIS A 314 5.47 -17.11 9.92
C HIS A 314 4.55 -15.88 10.06
N TRP A 315 4.93 -14.75 9.47
CA TRP A 315 4.13 -13.53 9.42
C TRP A 315 2.78 -13.78 8.76
N ASP A 316 2.77 -14.36 7.55
CA ASP A 316 1.51 -14.66 6.84
C ASP A 316 0.60 -15.53 7.71
N LYS A 317 1.15 -16.61 8.30
CA LYS A 317 0.37 -17.48 9.16
C LYS A 317 -0.26 -16.74 10.35
N VAL A 318 0.53 -15.98 11.10
CA VAL A 318 0.05 -15.27 12.30
C VAL A 318 -1.03 -14.26 11.94
N PHE A 319 -0.83 -13.47 10.88
CA PHE A 319 -1.82 -12.49 10.45
C PHE A 319 -3.11 -13.14 9.94
N GLN A 320 -3.03 -14.24 9.18
CA GLN A 320 -4.23 -14.97 8.73
C GLN A 320 -5.03 -15.50 9.92
N ASP A 321 -4.36 -16.14 10.88
CA ASP A 321 -5.00 -16.68 12.08
C ASP A 321 -5.70 -15.55 12.87
N MET A 322 -5.02 -14.42 13.09
CA MET A 322 -5.55 -13.28 13.85
C MET A 322 -6.66 -12.51 13.13
N LEU A 323 -6.55 -12.30 11.81
CA LEU A 323 -7.60 -11.62 11.04
C LEU A 323 -8.88 -12.44 11.02
N HIS A 324 -8.77 -13.75 10.87
CA HIS A 324 -9.90 -14.65 10.89
C HIS A 324 -10.60 -14.70 12.27
N GLU A 325 -9.86 -14.58 13.36
CA GLU A 325 -10.45 -14.38 14.69
C GLU A 325 -11.12 -13.01 14.83
N TRP A 326 -10.49 -11.95 14.31
CA TRP A 326 -11.03 -10.59 14.33
C TRP A 326 -12.35 -10.44 13.56
N GLU A 327 -12.47 -11.06 12.37
CA GLU A 327 -13.71 -11.07 11.58
C GLU A 327 -14.89 -11.71 12.31
N ARG A 328 -14.61 -12.68 13.19
CA ARG A 328 -15.62 -13.41 13.98
C ARG A 328 -16.05 -12.66 15.25
N LEU A 329 -15.41 -11.55 15.59
CA LEU A 329 -15.79 -10.78 16.77
C LEU A 329 -17.23 -10.30 16.62
N PRO A 330 -18.08 -10.51 17.65
CA PRO A 330 -19.48 -10.14 17.59
C PRO A 330 -19.64 -8.63 17.39
N ARG A 331 -20.77 -8.25 16.80
CA ARG A 331 -21.14 -6.83 16.68
C ARG A 331 -21.50 -6.28 18.06
N ASN A 332 -21.28 -4.99 18.29
CA ASN A 332 -21.56 -4.37 19.60
C ASN A 332 -23.06 -4.48 19.99
N GLU A 333 -23.94 -4.72 19.03
CA GLU A 333 -25.38 -4.92 19.21
C GLU A 333 -25.78 -6.36 19.60
N GLU A 334 -24.90 -7.35 19.40
CA GLU A 334 -25.18 -8.78 19.65
C GLU A 334 -24.75 -9.25 21.05
N LEU A 335 -24.15 -8.36 21.84
CA LEU A 335 -23.54 -8.68 23.14
C LEU A 335 -24.48 -8.50 24.33
N GLU A 336 -25.78 -8.71 24.14
CA GLU A 336 -26.78 -8.55 25.21
C GLU A 336 -26.68 -9.65 26.29
N ASP A 337 -26.07 -10.81 25.99
CA ASP A 337 -25.89 -11.92 26.94
C ASP A 337 -24.42 -12.14 27.35
N GLU A 338 -24.14 -12.11 28.66
CA GLU A 338 -22.78 -12.29 29.23
C GLU A 338 -22.15 -13.68 28.97
N ASN A 339 -22.93 -14.65 28.49
CA ASN A 339 -22.48 -16.04 28.32
C ASN A 339 -21.64 -16.26 27.05
N ASP A 340 -21.87 -15.51 25.97
CA ASP A 340 -21.18 -15.68 24.67
C ASP A 340 -19.74 -15.15 24.68
N LEU A 341 -19.33 -14.47 25.74
CA LEU A 341 -17.98 -13.91 25.90
C LEU A 341 -16.96 -14.92 26.46
N SER A 342 -17.43 -16.08 26.96
CA SER A 342 -16.57 -17.09 27.59
C SER A 342 -15.77 -17.94 26.59
N GLU A 343 -16.12 -17.89 25.30
CA GLU A 343 -15.45 -18.67 24.24
C GLU A 343 -14.26 -17.93 23.58
N ILE A 344 -14.10 -16.63 23.82
CA ILE A 344 -12.99 -15.84 23.28
C ILE A 344 -11.75 -16.06 24.15
N LYS A 345 -10.76 -16.79 23.62
CA LYS A 345 -9.59 -17.26 24.37
C LYS A 345 -8.52 -16.20 24.68
N ASP A 346 -8.53 -15.06 23.99
CA ASP A 346 -7.47 -14.07 24.09
C ASP A 346 -7.83 -12.89 25.00
N ALA A 347 -7.28 -12.94 26.22
CA ALA A 347 -7.53 -11.98 27.29
C ALA A 347 -7.10 -10.53 26.96
N ASP A 348 -6.11 -10.32 26.07
CA ASP A 348 -5.62 -8.98 25.71
C ASP A 348 -6.52 -8.28 24.68
N LEU A 349 -7.13 -9.02 23.76
CA LEU A 349 -8.19 -8.53 22.86
C LEU A 349 -9.43 -8.11 23.66
N LEU A 350 -9.69 -8.78 24.79
CA LEU A 350 -10.77 -8.46 25.73
C LEU A 350 -10.49 -7.22 26.61
N LEU A 351 -9.23 -6.82 26.81
CA LEU A 351 -8.88 -5.67 27.66
C LEU A 351 -9.27 -4.33 27.03
N ASN A 352 -9.14 -4.18 25.70
CA ASN A 352 -9.70 -3.02 25.00
C ASN A 352 -11.23 -2.97 25.08
N LYS A 353 -11.89 -4.13 25.22
CA LYS A 353 -13.36 -4.26 25.27
C LYS A 353 -13.98 -3.85 26.61
N LYS A 354 -13.24 -3.87 27.73
CA LYS A 354 -13.76 -3.33 29.00
C LYS A 354 -13.90 -1.80 29.00
N ALA A 355 -13.16 -1.09 28.14
CA ALA A 355 -13.35 0.34 27.92
C ALA A 355 -14.62 0.66 27.08
N LEU A 356 -15.18 -0.33 26.35
CA LEU A 356 -16.35 -0.17 25.47
C LEU A 356 -17.71 -0.06 26.20
N ARG A 357 -17.82 -0.40 27.49
CA ARG A 357 -19.13 -0.39 28.19
C ARG A 357 -19.66 1.01 28.53
N ALA A 358 -18.97 2.10 28.17
CA ALA A 358 -19.32 3.43 28.64
C ALA A 358 -20.35 4.19 27.78
N ASN A 359 -20.53 3.88 26.49
CA ASN A 359 -21.51 4.57 25.64
C ASN A 359 -22.08 3.64 24.57
N LYS A 360 -23.40 3.47 24.55
CA LYS A 360 -24.09 2.79 23.44
C LYS A 360 -23.92 3.65 22.19
N PRO A 361 -23.26 3.17 21.12
CA PRO A 361 -23.09 3.97 19.91
C PRO A 361 -24.45 4.27 19.29
N SER A 362 -24.63 5.50 18.78
CA SER A 362 -25.87 5.94 18.12
C SER A 362 -26.05 5.35 16.72
N VAL A 363 -25.04 4.63 16.21
CA VAL A 363 -24.98 4.09 14.84
C VAL A 363 -24.73 2.57 14.88
N PRO A 364 -25.39 1.79 13.99
CA PRO A 364 -25.18 0.34 13.93
C PRO A 364 -23.74 -0.06 13.62
N SER A 365 -23.36 -1.22 14.17
CA SER A 365 -22.02 -1.76 13.98
C SER A 365 -21.80 -2.26 12.55
N ALA A 366 -20.70 -1.82 11.91
CA ALA A 366 -20.32 -2.32 10.60
C ALA A 366 -19.85 -3.79 10.69
N ARG A 367 -20.11 -4.61 9.66
CA ARG A 367 -19.51 -5.94 9.58
C ARG A 367 -17.99 -5.79 9.39
N ARG A 368 -17.19 -6.55 10.15
CA ARG A 368 -15.73 -6.64 9.97
C ARG A 368 -15.43 -7.52 8.76
N GLU A 369 -14.49 -7.10 7.92
CA GLU A 369 -14.10 -7.80 6.69
C GLU A 369 -12.61 -7.59 6.43
N ALA A 370 -11.87 -8.67 6.24
CA ALA A 370 -10.44 -8.66 5.97
C ALA A 370 -10.15 -9.31 4.62
N ILE A 371 -9.31 -8.64 3.83
CA ILE A 371 -8.90 -9.08 2.50
C ILE A 371 -7.39 -9.20 2.51
N THR A 372 -6.88 -10.37 2.16
CA THR A 372 -5.44 -10.59 2.02
C THR A 372 -5.03 -10.70 0.56
N TYR A 373 -3.95 -10.02 0.18
CA TYR A 373 -3.47 -9.99 -1.20
C TYR A 373 -2.09 -10.61 -1.32
N ASP A 374 -1.99 -11.69 -2.08
CA ASP A 374 -0.75 -12.41 -2.29
C ASP A 374 0.10 -11.78 -3.40
N ILE A 375 0.82 -10.72 -3.02
CA ILE A 375 1.88 -10.11 -3.84
C ILE A 375 3.04 -11.09 -4.06
N SER A 376 3.34 -11.91 -3.04
CA SER A 376 4.53 -12.76 -2.97
C SER A 376 4.54 -13.80 -4.09
N SER A 377 3.41 -14.48 -4.30
CA SER A 377 3.25 -15.49 -5.34
C SER A 377 3.48 -14.94 -6.74
N TYR A 378 2.94 -13.76 -7.08
CA TYR A 378 3.14 -13.15 -8.40
C TYR A 378 4.62 -12.90 -8.71
N LEU A 379 5.37 -12.32 -7.78
CA LEU A 379 6.79 -12.04 -7.99
C LEU A 379 7.62 -13.32 -8.01
N ARG A 380 7.31 -14.29 -7.15
CA ARG A 380 7.97 -15.60 -7.14
C ARG A 380 7.75 -16.35 -8.47
N GLU A 381 6.54 -16.31 -9.02
CA GLU A 381 6.23 -16.87 -10.34
C GLU A 381 7.12 -16.27 -11.45
N LEU A 382 7.28 -14.94 -11.46
CA LEU A 382 8.15 -14.26 -12.44
C LEU A 382 9.63 -14.67 -12.31
N ILE A 383 10.11 -14.81 -11.08
CA ILE A 383 11.48 -15.23 -10.80
C ILE A 383 11.69 -16.69 -11.24
N VAL A 384 10.76 -17.59 -10.90
CA VAL A 384 10.82 -19.01 -11.26
C VAL A 384 10.71 -19.20 -12.77
N GLU A 385 9.79 -18.48 -13.44
CA GLU A 385 9.65 -18.46 -14.90
C GLU A 385 10.98 -18.12 -15.58
N HIS A 386 11.65 -17.06 -15.11
CA HIS A 386 12.96 -16.67 -15.64
C HIS A 386 14.02 -17.75 -15.40
N GLN A 387 14.11 -18.29 -14.19
CA GLN A 387 15.08 -19.34 -13.83
C GLN A 387 14.92 -20.60 -14.68
N LEU A 388 13.68 -21.09 -14.84
CA LEU A 388 13.39 -22.28 -15.64
C LEU A 388 13.70 -22.04 -17.11
N ARG A 389 13.26 -20.90 -17.66
CA ARG A 389 13.55 -20.52 -19.04
C ARG A 389 15.05 -20.39 -19.30
N HIS A 390 15.80 -19.78 -18.38
CA HIS A 390 17.26 -19.64 -18.50
C HIS A 390 17.97 -21.00 -18.47
N ALA A 391 17.43 -21.95 -17.68
CA ALA A 391 17.91 -23.33 -17.65
C ALA A 391 17.47 -24.17 -18.87
N GLY A 392 16.61 -23.64 -19.75
CA GLY A 392 16.02 -24.40 -20.86
C GLY A 392 15.05 -25.49 -20.40
N ILE A 393 14.45 -25.31 -19.21
CA ILE A 393 13.52 -26.24 -18.58
C ILE A 393 12.11 -25.65 -18.67
N VAL A 394 11.12 -26.50 -18.97
CA VAL A 394 9.70 -26.16 -18.87
C VAL A 394 9.06 -27.20 -17.95
N ASP A 395 8.32 -26.74 -16.95
CA ASP A 395 7.63 -27.64 -16.03
C ASP A 395 6.32 -28.21 -16.65
N HIS A 396 5.64 -29.08 -15.92
CA HIS A 396 4.39 -29.70 -16.38
C HIS A 396 3.22 -28.72 -16.51
N ASN A 397 3.29 -27.55 -15.87
CA ASN A 397 2.29 -26.49 -15.94
C ASN A 397 2.60 -25.46 -17.05
N GLY A 398 3.72 -25.64 -17.76
CA GLY A 398 4.18 -24.72 -18.81
C GLY A 398 5.03 -23.55 -18.30
N VAL A 399 5.40 -23.52 -17.02
CA VAL A 399 6.31 -22.51 -16.47
C VAL A 399 7.71 -22.72 -17.05
N GLY A 400 8.34 -21.66 -17.52
CA GLY A 400 9.59 -21.65 -18.27
C GLY A 400 9.42 -21.53 -19.79
N SER A 401 8.17 -21.50 -20.28
CA SER A 401 7.85 -21.39 -21.72
C SER A 401 7.53 -19.97 -22.20
N VAL A 402 7.38 -19.00 -21.29
CA VAL A 402 6.97 -17.63 -21.63
C VAL A 402 8.09 -16.91 -22.40
N ALA A 403 7.72 -16.30 -23.51
CA ALA A 403 8.65 -15.55 -24.35
C ALA A 403 9.30 -14.39 -23.58
N VAL A 404 10.55 -14.04 -23.92
CA VAL A 404 11.29 -12.94 -23.27
C VAL A 404 10.53 -11.62 -23.36
N ALA A 405 9.90 -11.35 -24.50
CA ALA A 405 9.09 -10.14 -24.71
C ALA A 405 7.91 -10.02 -23.72
N ASP A 406 7.37 -11.16 -23.28
CA ASP A 406 6.23 -11.20 -22.36
C ASP A 406 6.65 -11.25 -20.89
N GLY A 407 7.93 -11.55 -20.60
CA GLY A 407 8.51 -11.57 -19.24
C GLY A 407 9.48 -10.42 -18.97
N TYR A 408 10.42 -10.67 -18.05
CA TYR A 408 11.59 -9.82 -17.79
C TYR A 408 12.85 -10.51 -18.31
N SER A 409 13.83 -9.75 -18.80
CA SER A 409 15.14 -10.29 -19.19
C SER A 409 16.07 -10.44 -17.98
N GLU A 410 15.91 -9.57 -16.98
CA GLU A 410 16.70 -9.53 -15.76
C GLU A 410 15.78 -9.52 -14.52
N VAL A 411 16.02 -10.43 -13.58
CA VAL A 411 15.19 -10.62 -12.37
C VAL A 411 15.99 -10.65 -11.06
N TRP A 412 17.32 -10.56 -11.12
CA TRP A 412 18.24 -10.64 -9.99
C TRP A 412 19.04 -9.36 -9.77
N GLU A 413 19.35 -8.64 -10.84
CA GLU A 413 20.04 -7.35 -10.75
C GLU A 413 19.05 -6.18 -10.80
N PRO A 414 19.28 -5.12 -10.02
CA PRO A 414 18.48 -3.90 -10.14
C PRO A 414 18.90 -3.09 -11.37
N CYS A 415 17.94 -2.39 -11.97
CA CYS A 415 18.22 -1.47 -13.08
C CYS A 415 19.09 -0.27 -12.63
N ILE A 416 18.88 0.22 -11.40
CA ILE A 416 19.74 1.23 -10.79
C ILE A 416 20.87 0.54 -10.04
N LYS A 417 22.10 0.89 -10.40
CA LYS A 417 23.31 0.43 -9.72
C LYS A 417 24.00 1.60 -9.03
N ARG A 418 24.54 1.34 -7.83
CA ARG A 418 25.46 2.25 -7.14
C ARG A 418 26.81 2.11 -7.81
N ASP A 419 27.41 3.22 -8.22
CA ASP A 419 28.78 3.18 -8.74
C ASP A 419 29.72 2.86 -7.57
N ASP A 420 30.38 1.71 -7.63
CA ASP A 420 31.34 1.29 -6.62
C ASP A 420 32.53 2.27 -6.61
N PRO A 421 32.82 2.97 -5.50
CA PRO A 421 33.99 3.85 -5.42
C PRO A 421 35.33 3.07 -5.41
N SER A 422 35.28 1.75 -5.57
CA SER A 422 36.43 0.83 -5.56
C SER A 422 36.92 0.42 -6.96
N GLY A 423 36.22 0.84 -8.03
CA GLY A 423 36.65 0.63 -9.41
C GLY A 423 37.59 1.75 -9.91
N ASP A 424 38.88 1.47 -9.94
CA ASP A 424 39.98 2.30 -10.47
C ASP A 424 40.21 3.66 -9.77
N LYS A 425 41.21 3.65 -8.87
CA LYS A 425 41.92 4.84 -8.41
C LYS A 425 42.71 5.47 -9.57
N ASN A 426 42.02 6.15 -10.49
CA ASN A 426 42.67 7.22 -11.22
C ASN A 426 42.71 8.43 -10.30
N GLU A 427 43.87 8.59 -9.65
CA GLU A 427 44.29 9.78 -8.91
C GLU A 427 44.25 10.99 -9.84
N ASN A 428 43.08 11.60 -10.06
CA ASN A 428 42.88 12.98 -10.51
C ASN A 428 41.38 13.30 -10.67
N ALA A 429 40.63 13.29 -9.58
CA ALA A 429 39.33 13.98 -9.54
C ALA A 429 39.19 14.68 -8.19
N LYS A 430 39.40 15.99 -8.22
CA LYS A 430 39.01 16.90 -7.15
C LYS A 430 37.48 16.90 -7.05
N ASP A 431 37.00 16.74 -5.82
CA ASP A 431 35.75 17.33 -5.32
C ASP A 431 34.50 17.06 -6.17
N SER A 432 33.94 15.86 -6.05
CA SER A 432 32.53 15.61 -6.37
C SER A 432 31.92 14.70 -5.31
N THR A 433 31.18 15.28 -4.38
CA THR A 433 30.31 14.62 -3.39
C THR A 433 29.05 13.97 -4.01
N HIS A 434 29.09 13.66 -5.31
CA HIS A 434 28.01 12.95 -5.98
C HIS A 434 28.32 11.45 -6.01
N VAL A 435 27.61 10.68 -5.19
CA VAL A 435 27.48 9.22 -5.40
C VAL A 435 26.97 9.04 -6.82
N GLY A 436 27.79 8.46 -7.68
CA GLY A 436 27.40 8.12 -9.05
C GLY A 436 26.36 7.01 -9.02
N TRP A 437 25.27 7.20 -9.75
CA TRP A 437 24.27 6.18 -9.97
C TRP A 437 24.19 5.93 -11.46
N SER A 438 24.27 4.67 -11.86
CA SER A 438 24.04 4.26 -13.23
C SER A 438 22.64 3.65 -13.36
N VAL A 439 21.94 4.00 -14.45
CA VAL A 439 20.60 3.50 -14.78
C VAL A 439 20.71 2.63 -16.03
N CYS A 440 20.06 1.47 -16.03
CA CYS A 440 20.04 0.58 -17.18
C CYS A 440 19.35 1.20 -18.41
N ASN A 441 19.72 0.74 -19.61
CA ASN A 441 19.17 1.27 -20.87
C ASN A 441 17.72 0.83 -21.14
N THR A 442 17.31 -0.33 -20.61
CA THR A 442 15.98 -0.92 -20.80
C THR A 442 15.26 -1.17 -19.46
N PRO A 443 14.85 -0.12 -18.72
CA PRO A 443 14.16 -0.23 -17.43
C PRO A 443 13.02 -1.24 -17.35
N ASP A 444 12.24 -1.36 -18.42
CA ASP A 444 11.03 -2.21 -18.44
C ASP A 444 11.34 -3.71 -18.64
N GLU A 445 12.60 -4.05 -18.97
CA GLU A 445 13.07 -5.43 -19.06
C GLU A 445 13.63 -5.97 -17.74
N TYR A 446 13.81 -5.10 -16.74
CA TYR A 446 14.26 -5.44 -15.40
C TYR A 446 13.06 -5.59 -14.45
N LEU A 447 13.03 -6.67 -13.66
CA LEU A 447 12.02 -6.83 -12.60
C LEU A 447 12.26 -5.85 -11.47
N PHE A 448 13.52 -5.67 -11.06
CA PHE A 448 13.91 -4.79 -9.97
C PHE A 448 14.39 -3.45 -10.50
N TRP A 449 13.81 -2.36 -9.99
CA TRP A 449 14.24 -1.01 -10.30
C TRP A 449 15.38 -0.57 -9.39
N THR A 450 15.20 -0.76 -8.07
CA THR A 450 16.26 -0.61 -7.07
C THR A 450 16.55 -1.96 -6.42
N ASP A 451 17.54 -1.96 -5.52
CA ASP A 451 17.87 -3.09 -4.65
C ASP A 451 16.66 -3.72 -3.93
N PHE A 452 15.62 -2.94 -3.61
CA PHE A 452 14.48 -3.40 -2.81
C PHE A 452 13.12 -3.15 -3.43
N THR A 453 13.05 -2.52 -4.62
CA THR A 453 11.76 -2.13 -5.24
C THR A 453 11.67 -2.58 -6.68
N VAL A 454 10.49 -3.04 -7.09
CA VAL A 454 10.23 -3.53 -8.45
C VAL A 454 10.00 -2.40 -9.45
N SER A 455 10.11 -2.73 -10.74
CA SER A 455 9.95 -1.81 -11.85
C SER A 455 8.51 -1.34 -12.04
N ARG A 456 8.33 -0.29 -12.85
CA ARG A 456 7.03 0.36 -13.07
C ARG A 456 6.01 -0.63 -13.63
N ARG A 457 6.46 -1.52 -14.52
CA ARG A 457 5.65 -2.58 -15.11
C ARG A 457 5.11 -3.53 -14.03
N ALA A 458 5.96 -3.96 -13.09
CA ALA A 458 5.54 -4.82 -11.99
C ALA A 458 4.60 -4.11 -11.02
N VAL A 459 4.89 -2.86 -10.62
CA VAL A 459 4.02 -2.05 -9.76
C VAL A 459 2.61 -1.90 -10.36
N PHE A 460 2.53 -1.61 -11.66
CA PHE A 460 1.25 -1.46 -12.36
C PHE A 460 0.44 -2.76 -12.32
N GLU A 461 1.08 -3.88 -12.65
CA GLU A 461 0.43 -5.18 -12.70
C GLU A 461 -0.05 -5.65 -11.32
N MET A 462 0.72 -5.38 -10.27
CA MET A 462 0.33 -5.66 -8.88
C MET A 462 -0.90 -4.84 -8.46
N GLY A 463 -0.91 -3.54 -8.77
CA GLY A 463 -2.07 -2.70 -8.48
C GLY A 463 -3.33 -3.12 -9.25
N ARG A 464 -3.17 -3.55 -10.52
CA ARG A 464 -4.27 -4.10 -11.33
C ARG A 464 -4.83 -5.38 -10.70
N ARG A 465 -3.97 -6.33 -10.33
CA ARG A 465 -4.38 -7.60 -9.70
C ARG A 465 -5.05 -7.38 -8.35
N ALA A 466 -4.56 -6.44 -7.54
CA ALA A 466 -5.21 -6.05 -6.29
C ALA A 466 -6.63 -5.51 -6.54
N ALA A 467 -6.82 -4.68 -7.56
CA ALA A 467 -8.13 -4.16 -7.92
C ALA A 467 -9.09 -5.25 -8.40
N GLU A 468 -8.60 -6.21 -9.18
CA GLU A 468 -9.39 -7.36 -9.63
C GLU A 468 -9.77 -8.29 -8.48
N LEU A 469 -8.87 -8.50 -7.52
CA LEU A 469 -9.18 -9.23 -6.30
C LEU A 469 -10.31 -8.56 -5.52
N LEU A 470 -10.20 -7.24 -5.28
CA LEU A 470 -11.21 -6.51 -4.53
C LEU A 470 -12.56 -6.49 -5.25
N LYS A 471 -12.58 -6.27 -6.57
CA LYS A 471 -13.81 -6.30 -7.37
C LYS A 471 -14.52 -7.65 -7.27
N ARG A 472 -13.77 -8.76 -7.38
CA ARG A 472 -14.32 -10.11 -7.23
C ARG A 472 -14.84 -10.38 -5.82
N HIS A 473 -14.11 -9.90 -4.80
CA HIS A 473 -14.52 -10.06 -3.41
C HIS A 473 -15.86 -9.33 -3.15
N ILE A 474 -15.97 -8.07 -3.55
CA ILE A 474 -17.20 -7.27 -3.41
C ILE A 474 -18.37 -7.91 -4.18
N GLN A 475 -18.14 -8.44 -5.38
CA GLN A 475 -19.17 -9.14 -6.15
C GLN A 475 -19.66 -10.39 -5.43
N THR A 476 -18.73 -11.21 -4.93
CA THR A 476 -19.06 -12.44 -4.20
C THR A 476 -19.90 -12.11 -2.96
N ASP A 477 -19.51 -11.09 -2.20
CA ASP A 477 -20.24 -10.65 -1.02
C ASP A 477 -21.64 -10.12 -1.30
N ALA A 478 -21.82 -9.41 -2.42
CA ALA A 478 -23.14 -8.98 -2.88
C ALA A 478 -24.05 -10.20 -3.17
N GLU A 479 -23.52 -11.22 -3.83
CA GLU A 479 -24.25 -12.46 -4.13
C GLU A 479 -24.62 -13.24 -2.88
N TRP A 480 -23.71 -13.35 -1.89
CA TRP A 480 -24.01 -13.97 -0.60
C TRP A 480 -25.09 -13.20 0.16
N SER A 481 -24.99 -11.87 0.20
CA SER A 481 -25.98 -11.00 0.84
C SER A 481 -27.36 -11.12 0.17
N GLU A 482 -27.43 -11.35 -1.14
CA GLU A 482 -28.70 -11.61 -1.84
C GLU A 482 -29.25 -13.01 -1.58
N LYS A 483 -28.41 -14.04 -1.48
CA LYS A 483 -28.82 -15.41 -1.15
C LYS A 483 -29.38 -15.51 0.27
N ASP A 484 -28.77 -14.84 1.24
CA ASP A 484 -29.27 -14.78 2.62
C ASP A 484 -30.59 -14.02 2.76
N LYS A 485 -30.94 -13.17 1.78
CA LYS A 485 -32.25 -12.50 1.72
C LYS A 485 -33.34 -13.41 1.14
N GLN A 486 -33.00 -14.50 0.47
CA GLN A 486 -33.99 -15.46 0.01
C GLN A 486 -34.34 -16.40 1.17
N PRO A 487 -35.64 -16.64 1.46
CA PRO A 487 -36.01 -17.66 2.44
C PRO A 487 -35.39 -18.99 1.99
N PRO A 488 -34.86 -19.80 2.93
CA PRO A 488 -34.28 -21.09 2.61
C PRO A 488 -35.27 -21.88 1.75
N SER A 489 -34.80 -22.65 0.78
CA SER A 489 -35.66 -23.37 -0.16
C SER A 489 -36.72 -24.24 0.52
N SER A 490 -36.48 -24.67 1.76
CA SER A 490 -37.41 -25.38 2.64
C SER A 490 -38.56 -24.55 3.21
N LEU A 491 -38.53 -23.22 3.08
CA LEU A 491 -39.56 -22.27 3.52
C LEU A 491 -40.28 -21.56 2.36
N ARG A 492 -39.91 -21.84 1.10
CA ARG A 492 -40.68 -21.31 -0.03
C ARG A 492 -42.03 -22.02 -0.06
N LYS A 493 -43.11 -21.27 0.13
CA LYS A 493 -44.47 -21.77 0.00
C LYS A 493 -44.98 -21.52 -1.42
N ASP A 494 -45.77 -22.43 -1.97
CA ASP A 494 -46.51 -22.18 -3.20
C ASP A 494 -47.62 -21.12 -2.98
N ASP A 495 -48.35 -20.75 -4.04
CA ASP A 495 -49.47 -19.79 -3.98
C ASP A 495 -50.60 -20.25 -3.03
N ASN A 496 -50.56 -21.51 -2.55
CA ASN A 496 -51.51 -22.09 -1.60
C ASN A 496 -50.97 -22.17 -0.17
N GLY A 497 -49.73 -21.73 0.09
CA GLY A 497 -49.14 -21.73 1.43
C GLY A 497 -48.47 -23.05 1.83
N GLU A 498 -48.28 -24.00 0.92
CA GLU A 498 -47.65 -25.31 1.15
C GLU A 498 -46.13 -25.24 0.88
N PRO A 499 -45.26 -25.83 1.72
CA PRO A 499 -43.82 -25.87 1.47
C PRO A 499 -43.52 -26.55 0.13
N LEU A 500 -42.74 -25.89 -0.73
CA LEU A 500 -42.24 -26.46 -1.98
C LEU A 500 -41.37 -27.66 -1.63
N LYS A 501 -41.84 -28.85 -2.03
CA LYS A 501 -41.10 -30.10 -1.87
C LYS A 501 -39.79 -29.97 -2.64
N ALA A 502 -38.68 -30.27 -1.97
CA ALA A 502 -37.39 -30.38 -2.63
C ALA A 502 -37.51 -31.44 -3.72
N ASP A 503 -37.43 -31.04 -4.98
CA ASP A 503 -37.31 -31.98 -6.08
C ASP A 503 -36.03 -32.79 -5.84
N ALA A 504 -36.23 -34.10 -5.65
CA ALA A 504 -35.15 -35.05 -5.56
C ALA A 504 -34.40 -35.03 -6.90
N PHE A 505 -33.21 -34.43 -6.90
CA PHE A 505 -32.24 -34.62 -7.96
C PHE A 505 -31.74 -36.08 -7.89
N GLU A 506 -32.43 -36.97 -8.61
CA GLU A 506 -31.83 -38.18 -9.19
C GLU A 506 -31.43 -37.83 -10.63
N GLY A 507 -30.12 -37.95 -10.94
CA GLY A 507 -29.57 -37.77 -12.28
C GLY A 507 -28.12 -37.33 -12.27
#